data_AF-A0A534G2G6-F1
#
_entry.id   AF-A0A534G2G6-F1
#
_cell.length_a   1.000
_cell.length_b   1.000
_cell.length_c   1.000
_cell.angle_alpha   90.00
_cell.angle_beta   90.00
_cell.angle_gamma   90.00
#
_symmetry.space_group_name_H-M   'P 1'
#
loop_
_entity.id
_entity.type
_entity.pdbx_description
1 polymer ?
#
loop_
_entity_poly.entity_id
_entity_poly.type
_entity_poly.pdbx_seq_one_letter_code
_entity_poly.pdbx_strand_id
1 'polypeptide(L)'
;PEKLGLALSGGGFRASLFHLGVLRRMAELDILRDVEVLSTVSGGSIVGALYVLFLKKQIDTRGNLTRTHYLDIVDQVQTTMIKGIQLNLRLRLFMNPLGLLRVLLTEHTLGRRMSRLYERYLYGEPVRLLDLDPTYARRAKWWRPGYIPLRAVWFAPEGHDVKGIYQYNAGNSSKLPNLVLNATSLNSGQSFRFSAAEIGDSRLGLFRWDEIETELNPRKRLLELPDSTFD
;
A
#
# COMPACT_ATOMS: atom_id res chain seq x y z
N PRO A 1 -7.01 -19.87 18.10
CA PRO A 1 -6.14 -19.87 16.90
C PRO A 1 -4.98 -18.87 17.06
N GLU A 2 -3.77 -19.28 16.70
CA GLU A 2 -2.61 -18.38 16.67
C GLU A 2 -2.74 -17.40 15.48
N LYS A 3 -2.30 -16.16 15.69
CA LYS A 3 -2.34 -15.12 14.65
C LYS A 3 -1.33 -15.46 13.55
N LEU A 4 -1.79 -15.50 12.30
CA LEU A 4 -0.91 -15.73 11.15
C LEU A 4 -0.44 -14.39 10.56
N GLY A 5 0.88 -14.18 10.52
CA GLY A 5 1.52 -13.06 9.85
C GLY A 5 2.28 -13.51 8.60
N LEU A 6 2.17 -12.73 7.52
CA LEU A 6 2.90 -12.95 6.28
C LEU A 6 3.88 -11.80 6.03
N ALA A 7 5.15 -12.14 5.82
CA ALA A 7 6.22 -11.18 5.54
C ALA A 7 6.74 -11.31 4.10
N LEU A 8 6.60 -10.25 3.31
CA LEU A 8 7.07 -10.16 1.92
C LEU A 8 8.32 -9.30 1.82
N SER A 9 9.47 -9.94 1.67
CA SER A 9 10.78 -9.30 1.56
C SER A 9 10.98 -8.50 0.26
N GLY A 10 12.01 -7.65 0.27
CA GLY A 10 12.39 -6.80 -0.86
C GLY A 10 13.21 -7.53 -1.92
N GLY A 11 13.43 -6.86 -3.06
CA GLY A 11 14.18 -7.43 -4.19
C GLY A 11 13.61 -7.06 -5.57
N GLY A 12 12.87 -5.95 -5.67
CA GLY A 12 12.22 -5.51 -6.89
C GLY A 12 11.23 -6.54 -7.46
N PHE A 13 11.05 -6.53 -8.78
CA PHE A 13 10.05 -7.38 -9.44
C PHE A 13 10.31 -8.89 -9.32
N ARG A 14 11.57 -9.32 -9.17
CA ARG A 14 11.88 -10.73 -8.92
C ARG A 14 11.25 -11.20 -7.61
N ALA A 15 11.44 -10.43 -6.54
CA ALA A 15 10.81 -10.71 -5.26
C ALA A 15 9.28 -10.63 -5.37
N SER A 16 8.74 -9.64 -6.07
CA SER A 16 7.29 -9.52 -6.27
C SER A 16 6.68 -10.75 -6.96
N LEU A 17 7.33 -11.30 -7.99
CA LEU A 17 6.87 -12.49 -8.71
C LEU A 17 6.99 -13.76 -7.88
N PHE A 18 8.06 -13.89 -7.09
CA PHE A 18 8.19 -15.00 -6.14
C PHE A 18 7.06 -14.98 -5.11
N HIS A 19 6.84 -13.82 -4.49
CA HIS A 19 5.76 -13.62 -3.50
C HIS A 19 4.37 -13.82 -4.11
N LEU A 20 4.16 -13.50 -5.39
CA LEU A 20 2.93 -13.83 -6.09
C LEU A 20 2.68 -15.36 -6.13
N GLY A 21 3.72 -16.14 -6.40
CA GLY A 21 3.65 -17.61 -6.33
C GLY A 21 3.33 -18.12 -4.93
N VAL A 22 3.89 -17.48 -3.89
CA VAL A 22 3.57 -17.77 -2.48
C VAL A 22 2.09 -17.49 -2.19
N LEU A 23 1.58 -16.30 -2.56
CA LEU A 23 0.17 -15.95 -2.37
C LEU A 23 -0.75 -16.95 -3.08
N ARG A 24 -0.41 -17.35 -4.32
CA ARG A 24 -1.15 -18.36 -5.06
C ARG A 24 -1.19 -19.68 -4.32
N ARG A 25 -0.05 -20.16 -3.84
CA ARG A 25 0.02 -21.43 -3.10
C ARG A 25 -0.75 -21.36 -1.79
N MET A 26 -0.69 -20.24 -1.07
CA MET A 26 -1.45 -20.03 0.16
C MET A 26 -2.97 -19.99 -0.10
N ALA A 27 -3.41 -19.38 -1.20
CA ALA A 27 -4.82 -19.38 -1.59
C ALA A 27 -5.30 -20.80 -1.97
N GLU A 28 -4.48 -21.56 -2.69
CA GLU A 28 -4.76 -22.97 -3.01
C GLU A 28 -4.87 -23.83 -1.75
N LEU A 29 -4.06 -23.56 -0.72
CA LEU A 29 -4.14 -24.28 0.55
C LEU A 29 -5.22 -23.75 1.50
N ASP A 30 -6.00 -22.73 1.09
CA ASP A 30 -7.03 -22.07 1.91
C ASP A 30 -6.51 -21.41 3.21
N ILE A 31 -5.19 -21.19 3.31
CA ILE A 31 -4.55 -20.56 4.48
C ILE A 31 -4.37 -19.05 4.30
N LEU A 32 -4.51 -18.54 3.06
CA LEU A 32 -4.34 -17.10 2.79
C LEU A 32 -5.40 -16.25 3.53
N ARG A 33 -6.59 -16.80 3.76
CA ARG A 33 -7.66 -16.11 4.49
C ARG A 33 -7.40 -15.95 5.98
N ASP A 34 -6.42 -16.66 6.52
CA ASP A 34 -6.08 -16.63 7.94
C ASP A 34 -5.04 -15.53 8.26
N VAL A 35 -4.49 -14.87 7.24
CA VAL A 35 -3.45 -13.84 7.40
C VAL A 35 -4.05 -12.57 8.02
N GLU A 36 -3.61 -12.26 9.24
CA GLU A 36 -4.03 -11.05 9.98
C GLU A 36 -3.06 -9.87 9.81
N VAL A 37 -1.82 -10.13 9.42
CA VAL A 37 -0.80 -9.09 9.23
C VAL A 37 -0.02 -9.37 7.96
N LEU A 38 0.07 -8.36 7.10
CA LEU A 38 0.87 -8.42 5.87
C LEU A 38 1.98 -7.38 5.95
N SER A 39 3.17 -7.83 6.36
CA SER A 39 4.37 -7.00 6.49
C SER A 39 5.16 -7.04 5.19
N THR A 40 5.47 -5.90 4.60
CA THR A 40 6.07 -5.86 3.26
C THR A 40 7.20 -4.84 3.18
N VAL A 41 8.15 -5.04 2.27
CA VAL A 41 9.18 -4.04 1.96
C VAL A 41 9.51 -4.04 0.47
N SER A 42 9.75 -2.85 -0.11
CA SER A 42 10.23 -2.67 -1.48
C SER A 42 9.41 -3.47 -2.52
N GLY A 43 10.02 -4.43 -3.23
CA GLY A 43 9.33 -5.29 -4.20
C GLY A 43 8.17 -6.09 -3.60
N GLY A 44 8.28 -6.55 -2.36
CA GLY A 44 7.18 -7.21 -1.64
C GLY A 44 6.01 -6.26 -1.38
N SER A 45 6.27 -4.97 -1.16
CA SER A 45 5.22 -3.96 -1.03
C SER A 45 4.44 -3.74 -2.31
N ILE A 46 5.05 -3.97 -3.48
CA ILE A 46 4.36 -3.79 -4.76
C ILE A 46 3.18 -4.78 -4.86
N VAL A 47 3.49 -6.07 -4.70
CA VAL A 47 2.50 -7.16 -4.78
C VAL A 47 1.58 -7.18 -3.57
N GLY A 48 2.09 -6.90 -2.37
CA GLY A 48 1.29 -6.88 -1.15
C GLY A 48 0.24 -5.77 -1.17
N ALA A 49 0.59 -4.56 -1.62
CA ALA A 49 -0.38 -3.47 -1.78
C ALA A 49 -1.43 -3.82 -2.83
N LEU A 50 -1.01 -4.41 -3.97
CA LEU A 50 -1.94 -4.80 -5.03
C LEU A 50 -2.95 -5.87 -4.54
N TYR A 51 -2.45 -6.87 -3.82
CA TYR A 51 -3.28 -7.89 -3.18
C TYR A 51 -4.32 -7.28 -2.23
N VAL A 52 -3.90 -6.36 -1.35
CA VAL A 52 -4.80 -5.71 -0.40
C VAL A 52 -5.86 -4.85 -1.10
N LEU A 53 -5.53 -4.17 -2.20
CA LEU A 53 -6.52 -3.40 -2.97
C LEU A 53 -7.61 -4.29 -3.57
N PHE A 54 -7.25 -5.42 -4.17
CA PHE A 54 -8.24 -6.37 -4.70
C PHE A 54 -9.01 -7.08 -3.59
N LEU A 55 -8.35 -7.41 -2.48
CA LEU A 55 -9.01 -7.98 -1.30
C LEU A 55 -10.05 -7.01 -0.74
N LYS A 56 -9.68 -5.74 -0.55
CA LYS A 56 -10.58 -4.68 -0.08
C LYS A 56 -11.83 -4.61 -0.93
N LYS A 57 -11.69 -4.60 -2.26
CA LYS A 57 -12.82 -4.60 -3.19
C LYS A 57 -13.79 -5.74 -2.90
N GLN A 58 -13.29 -6.96 -2.75
CA GLN A 58 -14.14 -8.14 -2.54
C GLN A 58 -14.78 -8.15 -1.15
N ILE A 59 -14.03 -7.81 -0.10
CA ILE A 59 -14.52 -7.77 1.28
C ILE A 59 -15.56 -6.67 1.47
N ASP A 60 -15.29 -5.46 0.99
CA ASP A 60 -16.22 -4.34 1.15
C ASP A 60 -17.53 -4.61 0.40
N THR A 61 -17.50 -5.36 -0.71
CA THR A 61 -18.70 -5.72 -1.48
C THR A 61 -19.48 -6.90 -0.88
N ARG A 62 -18.78 -7.91 -0.32
CA ARG A 62 -19.39 -9.22 0.02
C ARG A 62 -19.39 -9.57 1.51
N GLY A 63 -18.60 -8.87 2.31
CA GLY A 63 -18.29 -9.24 3.70
C GLY A 63 -17.41 -10.48 3.78
N ASN A 64 -18.03 -11.67 3.75
CA ASN A 64 -17.34 -12.94 3.91
C ASN A 64 -16.84 -13.53 2.60
N LEU A 65 -15.58 -13.97 2.59
CA LEU A 65 -14.93 -14.56 1.42
C LEU A 65 -14.75 -16.08 1.58
N THR A 66 -14.84 -16.78 0.45
CA THR A 66 -14.57 -18.21 0.32
C THR A 66 -13.21 -18.42 -0.32
N ARG A 67 -12.69 -19.64 -0.26
CA ARG A 67 -11.44 -20.04 -0.93
C ARG A 67 -11.39 -19.63 -2.40
N THR A 68 -12.50 -19.76 -3.13
CA THR A 68 -12.58 -19.41 -4.56
C THR A 68 -12.37 -17.91 -4.77
N HIS A 69 -12.93 -17.06 -3.90
CA HIS A 69 -12.70 -15.62 -3.99
C HIS A 69 -11.23 -15.26 -3.75
N TYR A 70 -10.52 -15.96 -2.87
CA TYR A 70 -9.07 -15.75 -2.69
C TYR A 70 -8.26 -16.16 -3.92
N LEU A 71 -8.64 -17.25 -4.59
CA LEU A 71 -8.02 -17.64 -5.87
C LEU A 71 -8.26 -16.57 -6.95
N ASP A 72 -9.48 -16.05 -7.05
CA ASP A 72 -9.83 -14.98 -8.01
C ASP A 72 -9.06 -13.68 -7.73
N ILE A 73 -8.85 -13.34 -6.45
CA ILE A 73 -8.05 -12.18 -6.04
C ILE A 73 -6.60 -12.38 -6.50
N VAL A 74 -6.01 -13.55 -6.24
CA VAL A 74 -4.62 -13.81 -6.65
C VAL A 74 -4.49 -13.81 -8.17
N ASP A 75 -5.48 -14.31 -8.91
CA ASP A 75 -5.47 -14.31 -10.37
C ASP A 75 -5.57 -12.88 -10.95
N GLN A 76 -6.32 -11.98 -10.31
CA GLN A 76 -6.33 -10.55 -10.62
C GLN A 76 -4.97 -9.90 -10.34
N VAL A 77 -4.37 -10.16 -9.17
CA VAL A 77 -3.02 -9.67 -8.82
C VAL A 77 -2.00 -10.16 -9.86
N GLN A 78 -2.05 -11.44 -10.22
CA GLN A 78 -1.15 -12.04 -11.21
C GLN A 78 -1.29 -11.37 -12.57
N THR A 79 -2.52 -11.23 -13.06
CA THR A 79 -2.81 -10.63 -14.36
C THR A 79 -2.30 -9.19 -14.42
N THR A 80 -2.56 -8.39 -13.39
CA THR A 80 -2.12 -6.98 -13.33
C THR A 80 -0.61 -6.87 -13.19
N MET A 81 0.03 -7.72 -12.39
CA MET A 81 1.49 -7.73 -12.25
C MET A 81 2.21 -8.12 -13.54
N ILE A 82 1.79 -9.20 -14.21
CA ILE A 82 2.41 -9.66 -15.45
C ILE A 82 2.27 -8.57 -16.53
N LYS A 83 1.06 -8.02 -16.71
CA LYS A 83 0.82 -6.90 -17.64
C LYS A 83 1.73 -5.71 -17.34
N GLY A 84 1.86 -5.31 -16.08
CA GLY A 84 2.69 -4.17 -15.68
C GLY A 84 4.19 -4.42 -15.85
N ILE A 85 4.68 -5.64 -15.58
CA ILE A 85 6.10 -6.00 -15.73
C ILE A 85 6.49 -6.05 -17.21
N GLN A 86 5.63 -6.57 -18.08
CA GLN A 86 5.87 -6.63 -19.53
C GLN A 86 6.10 -5.26 -20.16
N LEU A 87 5.62 -4.19 -19.53
CA LEU A 87 5.88 -2.82 -19.97
C LEU A 87 7.33 -2.37 -19.73
N ASN A 88 8.17 -3.19 -19.08
CA ASN A 88 9.56 -2.89 -18.76
C ASN A 88 9.71 -1.52 -18.09
N LEU A 89 9.02 -1.32 -16.96
CA LEU A 89 8.92 -0.01 -16.30
C LEU A 89 10.30 0.62 -15.98
N ARG A 90 11.31 -0.21 -15.65
CA ARG A 90 12.70 0.25 -15.48
C ARG A 90 13.28 0.82 -16.77
N LEU A 91 13.14 0.12 -17.89
CA LEU A 91 13.62 0.61 -19.18
C LEU A 91 12.90 1.91 -19.57
N ARG A 92 11.59 1.99 -19.35
CA ARG A 92 10.81 3.22 -19.58
C ARG A 92 11.24 4.40 -18.71
N LEU A 93 11.74 4.14 -17.51
CA LEU A 93 12.32 5.19 -16.66
C LEU A 93 13.56 5.80 -17.31
N PHE A 94 14.48 4.95 -17.80
CA PHE A 94 15.76 5.39 -18.36
C PHE A 94 15.66 5.91 -19.80
N MET A 95 14.72 5.40 -20.59
CA MET A 95 14.50 5.84 -21.98
C MET A 95 13.75 7.17 -22.11
N ASN A 96 13.51 7.90 -21.02
CA ASN A 96 12.90 9.23 -21.05
C ASN A 96 13.97 10.32 -20.77
N PRO A 97 14.70 10.79 -21.80
CA PRO A 97 15.84 11.69 -21.62
C PRO A 97 15.44 13.05 -21.04
N LEU A 98 14.33 13.64 -21.50
CA LEU A 98 13.74 14.84 -20.90
C LEU A 98 13.36 14.60 -19.43
N GLY A 99 12.97 13.37 -19.15
CA GLY A 99 12.66 12.92 -17.82
C GLY A 99 13.86 12.93 -16.89
N LEU A 100 14.96 12.33 -17.34
CA LEU A 100 16.22 12.28 -16.62
C LEU A 100 16.84 13.67 -16.46
N LEU A 101 16.81 14.49 -17.53
CA LEU A 101 17.27 15.88 -17.49
C LEU A 101 16.52 16.69 -16.43
N ARG A 102 15.20 16.52 -16.34
CA ARG A 102 14.41 17.17 -15.29
C ARG A 102 14.72 16.64 -13.88
N VAL A 103 15.13 15.38 -13.72
CA VAL A 103 15.62 14.88 -12.40
C VAL A 103 16.93 15.54 -12.02
N LEU A 104 17.82 15.76 -12.98
CA LEU A 104 19.11 16.43 -12.75
C LEU A 104 18.94 17.92 -12.46
N LEU A 105 17.96 18.57 -13.09
CA LEU A 105 17.74 20.02 -13.00
C LEU A 105 16.67 20.45 -11.98
N THR A 106 16.02 19.52 -11.28
CA THR A 106 14.97 19.85 -10.29
C THR A 106 15.05 18.91 -9.08
N GLU A 107 14.31 19.20 -8.02
CA GLU A 107 14.18 18.33 -6.83
C GLU A 107 13.43 17.00 -7.08
N HIS A 108 13.13 16.65 -8.33
CA HIS A 108 12.44 15.41 -8.65
C HIS A 108 13.38 14.20 -8.57
N THR A 109 13.06 13.23 -7.71
CA THR A 109 13.84 11.99 -7.59
C THR A 109 13.43 10.92 -8.62
N LEU A 110 14.35 10.00 -8.96
CA LEU A 110 14.05 8.80 -9.74
C LEU A 110 12.95 7.95 -9.08
N GLY A 111 12.96 7.87 -7.74
CA GLY A 111 11.93 7.20 -6.96
C GLY A 111 10.53 7.77 -7.21
N ARG A 112 10.41 9.10 -7.24
CA ARG A 112 9.12 9.78 -7.54
C ARG A 112 8.65 9.56 -8.98
N ARG A 113 9.56 9.34 -9.93
CA ARG A 113 9.16 8.96 -11.30
C ARG A 113 8.72 7.50 -11.37
N MET A 114 9.44 6.60 -10.70
CA MET A 114 9.05 5.19 -10.61
C MET A 114 7.70 5.01 -9.94
N SER A 115 7.40 5.74 -8.86
CA SER A 115 6.10 5.67 -8.19
C SER A 115 4.96 6.04 -9.13
N ARG A 116 5.12 7.07 -9.97
CA ARG A 116 4.12 7.45 -11.00
C ARG A 116 3.90 6.35 -12.05
N LEU A 117 4.95 5.60 -12.40
CA LEU A 117 4.83 4.47 -13.33
C LEU A 117 4.07 3.32 -12.66
N TYR A 118 4.38 2.98 -11.41
CA TYR A 118 3.62 1.98 -10.66
C TYR A 118 2.16 2.38 -10.51
N GLU A 119 1.91 3.63 -10.18
CA GLU A 119 0.55 4.13 -10.03
C GLU A 119 -0.24 4.02 -11.34
N ARG A 120 0.33 4.46 -12.46
CA ARG A 120 -0.33 4.43 -13.76
C ARG A 120 -0.59 3.01 -14.27
N TYR A 121 0.38 2.10 -14.10
CA TYR A 121 0.36 0.80 -14.77
C TYR A 121 0.02 -0.39 -13.88
N LEU A 122 0.18 -0.27 -12.56
CA LEU A 122 -0.15 -1.35 -11.61
C LEU A 122 -1.37 -0.99 -10.74
N TYR A 123 -1.44 0.22 -10.20
CA TYR A 123 -2.48 0.59 -9.23
C TYR A 123 -3.69 1.31 -9.84
N GLY A 124 -3.59 1.83 -11.06
CA GLY A 124 -4.65 2.63 -11.67
C GLY A 124 -5.97 1.89 -11.88
N GLU A 125 -5.93 0.62 -12.27
CA GLU A 125 -7.13 -0.20 -12.46
C GLU A 125 -7.77 -0.64 -11.12
N PRO A 126 -7.02 -1.22 -10.15
CA PRO A 126 -7.57 -1.57 -8.84
C PRO A 126 -8.21 -0.38 -8.11
N VAL A 127 -7.61 0.81 -8.20
CA VAL A 127 -8.15 2.03 -7.56
C VAL A 127 -9.47 2.46 -8.15
N ARG A 128 -9.60 2.42 -9.48
CA ARG A 128 -10.86 2.75 -10.16
C ARG A 128 -11.97 1.79 -9.77
N LEU A 129 -11.63 0.53 -9.50
CA LEU A 129 -12.59 -0.48 -9.07
C LEU A 129 -13.10 -0.28 -7.64
N LEU A 130 -12.36 0.43 -6.79
CA LEU A 130 -12.74 0.66 -5.39
C LEU A 130 -13.68 1.85 -5.21
N ASP A 131 -14.00 2.60 -6.28
CA ASP A 131 -14.81 3.83 -6.28
C ASP A 131 -14.52 4.78 -5.10
N LEU A 132 -13.25 4.81 -4.68
CA LEU A 132 -12.79 5.70 -3.61
C LEU A 132 -13.08 7.13 -4.04
N ASP A 133 -13.72 7.91 -3.15
CA ASP A 133 -14.24 9.27 -3.31
C ASP A 133 -13.82 9.97 -4.63
N PRO A 134 -14.76 10.40 -5.48
CA PRO A 134 -14.48 10.94 -6.81
C PRO A 134 -13.53 12.14 -6.83
N THR A 135 -13.23 12.77 -5.68
CA THR A 135 -12.14 13.76 -5.54
C THR A 135 -10.73 13.17 -5.77
N TYR A 136 -10.48 11.90 -5.45
CA TYR A 136 -9.18 11.22 -5.66
C TYR A 136 -8.94 10.89 -7.14
N ALA A 137 -9.95 10.31 -7.80
CA ALA A 137 -9.93 10.06 -9.25
C ALA A 137 -9.92 11.38 -10.06
N ARG A 138 -10.61 12.44 -9.60
CA ARG A 138 -10.60 13.78 -10.24
C ARG A 138 -9.29 14.54 -10.09
N ARG A 139 -8.48 14.31 -9.04
CA ARG A 139 -7.13 14.88 -8.94
C ARG A 139 -6.13 14.20 -9.88
N ALA A 140 -6.43 13.00 -10.37
CA ALA A 140 -5.69 12.36 -11.44
C ALA A 140 -5.99 13.03 -12.78
N LYS A 141 -5.32 14.14 -13.07
CA LYS A 141 -5.35 14.74 -14.42
C LYS A 141 -4.64 13.80 -15.40
N TRP A 142 -4.91 13.84 -16.70
CA TRP A 142 -4.24 12.92 -17.66
C TRP A 142 -2.69 13.00 -17.54
N TRP A 143 -2.16 14.16 -17.15
CA TRP A 143 -0.73 14.44 -16.98
C TRP A 143 -0.20 14.26 -15.55
N ARG A 144 -1.05 14.02 -14.56
CA ARG A 144 -0.67 13.72 -13.17
C ARG A 144 -1.42 12.47 -12.71
N PRO A 145 -0.76 11.30 -12.64
CA PRO A 145 -1.36 10.20 -11.90
C PRO A 145 -1.59 10.70 -10.45
N GLY A 146 -2.73 10.33 -9.88
CA GLY A 146 -3.19 10.76 -8.56
C GLY A 146 -2.32 10.21 -7.42
N TYR A 147 -2.92 9.90 -6.27
CA TYR A 147 -2.27 9.15 -5.20
C TYR A 147 -3.37 8.56 -4.33
N ILE A 148 -3.10 7.41 -3.72
CA ILE A 148 -4.02 6.77 -2.78
C ILE A 148 -3.50 7.09 -1.38
N PRO A 149 -4.26 7.79 -0.53
CA PRO A 149 -3.85 7.95 0.85
C PRO A 149 -3.96 6.58 1.54
N LEU A 150 -2.92 6.19 2.29
CA LEU A 150 -2.84 4.84 2.88
C LEU A 150 -4.03 4.53 3.80
N ARG A 151 -4.60 5.54 4.48
CA ARG A 151 -5.84 5.43 5.26
C ARG A 151 -7.05 4.96 4.46
N ALA A 152 -7.14 5.27 3.17
CA ALA A 152 -8.25 4.83 2.32
C ALA A 152 -8.18 3.34 1.97
N VAL A 153 -7.08 2.67 2.33
CA VAL A 153 -6.92 1.22 2.19
C VAL A 153 -7.54 0.46 3.38
N TRP A 154 -8.05 1.18 4.40
CA TRP A 154 -8.78 0.57 5.52
C TRP A 154 -9.99 -0.23 5.04
N PHE A 155 -10.25 -1.41 5.63
CA PHE A 155 -11.35 -2.29 5.24
C PHE A 155 -12.68 -1.81 5.86
N ALA A 156 -13.75 -1.88 5.08
CA ALA A 156 -15.11 -1.61 5.53
C ALA A 156 -16.05 -2.72 5.00
N PRO A 157 -16.01 -3.92 5.61
CA PRO A 157 -16.83 -5.05 5.19
C PRO A 157 -18.31 -4.67 5.16
N GLU A 158 -18.97 -4.92 4.02
CA GLU A 158 -20.38 -4.55 3.79
C GLU A 158 -20.67 -3.04 3.98
N GLY A 159 -19.66 -2.19 3.82
CA GLY A 159 -19.77 -0.73 4.01
C GLY A 159 -19.76 -0.28 5.47
N HIS A 160 -19.60 -1.20 6.43
CA HIS A 160 -19.48 -0.87 7.84
C HIS A 160 -18.02 -0.65 8.22
N ASP A 161 -17.70 0.54 8.74
CA ASP A 161 -16.36 0.83 9.24
C ASP A 161 -16.06 0.01 10.50
N VAL A 162 -15.03 -0.82 10.42
CA VAL A 162 -14.59 -1.67 11.52
C VAL A 162 -13.53 -0.90 12.31
N LYS A 163 -13.97 -0.20 13.35
CA LYS A 163 -13.08 0.35 14.38
C LYS A 163 -12.55 -0.78 15.26
N GLY A 164 -11.54 -1.50 14.76
CA GLY A 164 -10.89 -2.58 15.50
C GLY A 164 -10.73 -3.85 14.68
N ILE A 165 -9.81 -3.83 13.72
CA ILE A 165 -9.50 -4.97 12.84
C ILE A 165 -9.28 -6.28 13.62
N TYR A 166 -8.67 -6.20 14.81
CA TYR A 166 -8.43 -7.37 15.67
C TYR A 166 -9.71 -7.96 16.27
N GLN A 167 -10.70 -7.14 16.60
CA GLN A 167 -11.98 -7.61 17.12
C GLN A 167 -12.78 -8.29 16.02
N TYR A 168 -12.80 -7.71 14.82
CA TYR A 168 -13.39 -8.34 13.65
C TYR A 168 -12.70 -9.67 13.33
N ASN A 169 -11.36 -9.69 13.33
CA ASN A 169 -10.59 -10.90 13.07
C ASN A 169 -10.85 -11.98 14.12
N ALA A 170 -11.08 -11.65 15.38
CA ALA A 170 -11.37 -12.65 16.41
C ALA A 170 -12.69 -13.40 16.15
N GLY A 171 -13.71 -12.73 15.59
CA GLY A 171 -15.04 -13.28 15.36
C GLY A 171 -15.29 -13.88 13.97
N ASN A 172 -14.45 -13.58 12.97
CA ASN A 172 -14.68 -13.96 11.57
C ASN A 172 -13.71 -15.04 11.08
N SER A 173 -14.15 -15.86 10.13
CA SER A 173 -13.33 -16.89 9.49
C SER A 173 -12.36 -16.30 8.46
N SER A 174 -12.79 -15.28 7.70
CA SER A 174 -11.92 -14.49 6.83
C SER A 174 -11.31 -13.35 7.62
N LYS A 175 -9.98 -13.36 7.74
CA LYS A 175 -9.24 -12.31 8.44
C LYS A 175 -8.98 -11.13 7.51
N LEU A 176 -9.01 -9.93 8.08
CA LEU A 176 -8.60 -8.69 7.45
C LEU A 176 -7.12 -8.47 7.75
N PRO A 177 -6.23 -8.49 6.75
CA PRO A 177 -4.81 -8.29 6.98
C PRO A 177 -4.49 -6.81 7.21
N ASN A 178 -3.82 -6.48 8.32
CA ASN A 178 -3.20 -5.16 8.47
C ASN A 178 -1.98 -5.04 7.55
N LEU A 179 -2.06 -4.19 6.53
CA LEU A 179 -0.95 -3.92 5.61
C LEU A 179 0.08 -3.00 6.28
N VAL A 180 1.28 -3.53 6.48
CA VAL A 180 2.43 -2.79 6.99
C VAL A 180 3.46 -2.64 5.88
N LEU A 181 3.68 -1.40 5.45
CA LEU A 181 4.77 -1.04 4.54
C LEU A 181 5.98 -0.64 5.38
N ASN A 182 7.07 -1.39 5.28
CA ASN A 182 8.29 -1.12 6.03
C ASN A 182 9.25 -0.28 5.19
N ALA A 183 9.92 0.64 5.89
CA ALA A 183 11.04 1.43 5.42
C ALA A 183 12.07 1.56 6.55
N THR A 184 13.14 2.29 6.29
CA THR A 184 14.18 2.60 7.28
C THR A 184 14.26 4.10 7.42
N SER A 185 14.21 4.59 8.66
CA SER A 185 14.45 6.00 8.97
C SER A 185 15.90 6.33 8.70
N LEU A 186 16.16 7.36 7.88
CA LEU A 186 17.52 7.77 7.53
C LEU A 186 18.29 8.27 8.77
N ASN A 187 17.61 9.01 9.65
CA ASN A 187 18.25 9.67 10.79
C ASN A 187 18.59 8.70 11.91
N SER A 188 17.75 7.68 12.15
CA SER A 188 17.92 6.74 13.27
C SER A 188 18.41 5.36 12.84
N GLY A 189 18.36 5.02 11.55
CA GLY A 189 18.60 3.67 11.04
C GLY A 189 17.56 2.64 11.46
N GLN A 190 16.50 3.06 12.16
CA GLN A 190 15.48 2.17 12.72
C GLN A 190 14.36 1.87 11.71
N SER A 191 13.59 0.80 12.00
CA SER A 191 12.41 0.44 11.22
C SER A 191 11.37 1.54 11.30
N PHE A 192 10.98 2.06 10.14
CA PHE A 192 9.87 2.97 9.97
C PHE A 192 8.72 2.21 9.29
N ARG A 193 7.49 2.40 9.74
CA ARG A 193 6.32 1.65 9.28
C ARG A 193 5.23 2.61 8.84
N PHE A 194 4.54 2.22 7.77
CA PHE A 194 3.33 2.87 7.31
C PHE A 194 2.22 1.83 7.26
N SER A 195 1.08 2.11 7.89
CA SER A 195 -0.13 1.31 7.79
C SER A 195 -1.36 2.21 7.67
N ALA A 196 -2.51 1.61 7.42
CA ALA A 196 -3.77 2.35 7.34
C ALA A 196 -4.26 2.85 8.72
N ALA A 197 -3.78 2.29 9.83
CA ALA A 197 -4.10 2.75 11.19
C ALA A 197 -3.05 3.71 11.77
N GLU A 198 -1.77 3.42 11.54
CA GLU A 198 -0.66 4.06 12.24
C GLU A 198 0.57 4.22 11.35
N ILE A 199 1.41 5.19 11.72
CA ILE A 199 2.67 5.52 11.07
C ILE A 199 3.71 5.89 12.12
N GLY A 200 4.96 5.49 11.93
CA GLY A 200 6.03 5.89 12.84
C GLY A 200 7.22 4.95 12.84
N ASP A 201 8.06 5.05 13.86
CA ASP A 201 9.23 4.20 14.05
C ASP A 201 9.34 3.66 15.47
N SER A 202 10.21 2.67 15.67
CA SER A 202 10.40 2.01 16.96
C SER A 202 10.97 2.90 18.07
N ARG A 203 11.53 4.07 17.72
CA ARG A 203 12.19 5.00 18.65
C ARG A 203 11.29 6.17 19.03
N LEU A 204 10.56 6.73 18.07
CA LEU A 204 9.62 7.85 18.26
C LEU A 204 8.22 7.38 18.67
N GLY A 205 7.92 6.11 18.47
CA GLY A 205 6.59 5.54 18.67
C GLY A 205 5.80 5.47 17.37
N LEU A 206 4.68 4.74 17.44
CA LEU A 206 3.70 4.63 16.37
C LEU A 206 2.57 5.62 16.67
N PHE A 207 2.31 6.52 15.73
CA PHE A 207 1.26 7.53 15.84
C PHE A 207 0.06 7.05 15.03
N ARG A 208 -1.12 7.05 15.64
CA ARG A 208 -2.35 6.74 14.93
C ARG A 208 -2.83 7.94 14.12
N TRP A 209 -3.53 7.68 13.01
CA TRP A 209 -3.97 8.78 12.13
C TRP A 209 -4.95 9.75 12.80
N ASP A 210 -5.78 9.26 13.72
CA ASP A 210 -6.67 10.08 14.54
C ASP A 210 -5.89 10.98 15.50
N GLU A 211 -4.90 10.44 16.22
CA GLU A 211 -4.01 11.21 17.11
C GLU A 211 -3.21 12.27 16.33
N ILE A 212 -2.80 11.97 15.10
CA ILE A 212 -2.12 12.95 14.25
C ILE A 212 -3.04 14.14 13.97
N GLU A 213 -4.30 13.88 13.64
CA GLU A 213 -5.27 14.92 13.28
C GLU A 213 -5.72 15.75 14.49
N THR A 214 -5.96 15.11 15.64
CA THR A 214 -6.53 15.77 16.83
C THR A 214 -5.47 16.35 17.76
N GLU A 215 -4.30 15.72 17.90
CA GLU A 215 -3.29 16.11 18.89
C GLU A 215 -2.04 16.72 18.25
N LEU A 216 -1.50 16.10 17.20
CA LEU A 216 -0.19 16.51 16.66
C LEU A 216 -0.30 17.70 15.69
N ASN A 217 -1.25 17.68 14.76
CA ASN A 217 -1.43 18.75 13.79
C ASN A 217 -1.73 20.11 14.46
N PRO A 218 -2.59 20.21 15.49
CA PRO A 218 -2.81 21.48 16.19
C PRO A 218 -1.60 21.96 17.01
N ARG A 219 -0.70 21.05 17.39
CA ARG A 219 0.54 21.35 18.12
C ARG A 219 1.72 21.64 17.20
N LYS A 220 1.55 21.56 15.88
CA LYS A 220 2.60 21.71 14.86
C LYS A 220 3.05 23.16 14.63
N ARG A 221 3.14 23.95 15.70
CA ARG A 221 3.48 25.38 15.68
C ARG A 221 4.88 25.65 15.14
N LEU A 222 5.82 24.71 15.29
CA LEU A 222 7.22 24.85 14.87
C LEU A 222 7.41 24.90 13.34
N LEU A 223 6.47 24.41 12.54
CA LEU A 223 6.53 24.49 11.07
C LEU A 223 5.83 25.74 10.50
N GLU A 224 5.12 26.48 11.35
CA GLU A 224 4.46 27.74 11.01
C GLU A 224 5.29 28.95 11.43
N LEU A 225 6.42 28.72 12.10
CA LEU A 225 7.36 29.77 12.46
C LEU A 225 8.04 30.31 11.19
N PRO A 226 8.12 31.63 11.01
CA PRO A 226 8.90 32.21 9.92
C PRO A 226 10.38 31.82 10.07
N ASP A 227 11.07 31.63 8.95
CA ASP A 227 12.49 31.20 8.92
C ASP A 227 13.39 32.08 9.81
N SER A 228 13.04 33.36 9.98
CA SER A 228 13.69 34.32 10.89
C SER A 228 13.65 33.95 12.38
N THR A 229 12.93 32.89 12.77
CA THR A 229 12.83 32.42 14.16
C THR A 229 13.97 31.47 14.54
N PHE A 230 14.71 30.97 13.54
CA PHE A 230 15.80 30.00 13.73
C PHE A 230 17.19 30.56 13.41
N ASP A 231 17.25 31.86 13.09
CA ASP A 231 18.49 32.65 12.94
C ASP A 231 18.94 33.30 14.25
#